data_AF-A0A9D6UHI5-F1
#
_entry.id   AF-A0A9D6UHI5-F1
#
_cell.length_a   1.000
_cell.length_b   1.000
_cell.length_c   1.000
_cell.angle_alpha   90.00
_cell.angle_beta   90.00
_cell.angle_gamma   90.00
#
_symmetry.space_group_name_H-M   'P 1'
#
loop_
_entity.id
_entity.type
_entity.pdbx_description
1 polymer ?
#
loop_
_entity_poly.entity_id
_entity_poly.type
_entity_poly.pdbx_seq_one_letter_code
_entity_poly.pdbx_strand_id
1 'polypeptide(L)'
;MKKITISPRGLIQKRPFGRFSKIILIFGFAAVLFLPLLPLTFKGSLLLNDKPEFCVSCHTMRKEYNNWSHSAHRNWAACSDCHVPQQTIVTKLAGKLRDSLNHGYAYAFKKVPDHIR
;
A
#
# COMPACT_ATOMS: atom_id res chain seq x y z
N MET A 1 -61.25 -49.32 2.55
CA MET A 1 -59.83 -49.74 2.71
C MET A 1 -59.24 -49.83 1.30
N LYS A 2 -58.15 -49.23 0.83
CA LYS A 2 -56.94 -48.58 1.39
C LYS A 2 -56.64 -47.34 0.51
N LYS A 3 -56.06 -46.32 1.14
CA LYS A 3 -55.84 -44.96 0.61
C LYS A 3 -54.91 -44.94 -0.61
N ILE A 4 -55.28 -44.11 -1.59
CA ILE A 4 -54.41 -43.59 -2.65
C ILE A 4 -53.24 -42.85 -1.97
N THR A 5 -52.03 -43.41 -2.07
CA THR A 5 -50.81 -42.78 -1.56
C THR A 5 -50.24 -41.84 -2.62
N ILE A 6 -50.55 -40.55 -2.50
CA ILE A 6 -49.86 -39.47 -3.23
C ILE A 6 -48.52 -39.26 -2.51
N SER A 7 -47.42 -39.61 -3.17
CA SER A 7 -46.07 -39.31 -2.69
C SER A 7 -45.78 -37.83 -2.94
N PRO A 8 -45.53 -37.00 -1.91
CA PRO A 8 -44.97 -35.68 -2.13
C PRO A 8 -43.47 -35.90 -2.33
N ARG A 9 -43.04 -36.00 -3.59
CA ARG A 9 -41.62 -35.93 -3.94
C ARG A 9 -41.16 -34.51 -3.59
N GLY A 10 -40.76 -34.36 -2.33
CA GLY A 10 -40.30 -33.12 -1.73
C GLY A 10 -39.16 -32.53 -2.57
N LEU A 11 -39.47 -31.40 -3.20
CA LEU A 11 -38.48 -30.50 -3.78
C LEU A 11 -37.62 -29.99 -2.63
N ILE A 12 -36.50 -30.69 -2.35
CA ILE A 12 -35.44 -30.20 -1.48
C ILE A 12 -34.76 -29.06 -2.23
N GLN A 13 -35.36 -27.87 -2.14
CA GLN A 13 -34.75 -26.63 -2.57
C GLN A 13 -33.52 -26.39 -1.68
N LYS A 14 -32.33 -26.76 -2.17
CA LYS A 14 -31.06 -26.52 -1.46
C LYS A 14 -30.94 -25.02 -1.24
N ARG A 15 -31.15 -24.58 0.00
CA ARG A 15 -31.14 -23.16 0.36
C ARG A 15 -29.78 -22.56 -0.03
N PRO A 16 -29.72 -21.43 -0.78
CA PRO A 16 -28.46 -20.75 -1.10
C PRO A 16 -27.74 -20.19 0.14
N PHE A 17 -28.40 -20.30 1.31
CA PHE A 17 -27.95 -19.85 2.62
C PHE A 17 -26.56 -20.36 3.02
N GLY A 18 -26.19 -21.58 2.63
CA GLY A 18 -24.86 -22.14 2.92
C GLY A 18 -23.72 -21.48 2.14
N ARG A 19 -24.00 -20.86 0.98
CA ARG A 19 -22.97 -20.20 0.16
C ARG A 19 -22.64 -18.82 0.71
N PHE A 20 -23.66 -18.06 1.12
CA PHE A 20 -23.48 -16.77 1.78
C PHE A 20 -22.81 -16.90 3.15
N SER A 21 -23.18 -17.91 3.95
CA SER A 21 -22.53 -18.20 5.23
C SER A 21 -21.04 -18.52 5.05
N LYS A 22 -20.67 -19.31 4.02
CA LYS A 22 -19.26 -19.60 3.70
C LYS A 22 -18.50 -18.35 3.25
N ILE A 23 -19.11 -17.48 2.45
CA ILE A 23 -18.50 -16.22 2.03
C ILE A 23 -18.21 -15.34 3.25
N ILE A 24 -19.18 -15.18 4.16
CA ILE A 24 -19.01 -14.37 5.37
C ILE A 24 -17.90 -14.95 6.27
N LEU A 25 -17.83 -16.28 6.42
CA LEU A 25 -16.77 -16.94 7.18
C LEU A 25 -15.38 -16.75 6.55
N ILE A 26 -15.28 -16.85 5.22
CA ILE A 26 -14.01 -16.65 4.49
C ILE A 26 -13.55 -15.19 4.59
N PHE A 27 -14.44 -14.23 4.33
CA PHE A 27 -14.11 -12.81 4.45
C PHE A 27 -13.83 -12.39 5.89
N GLY A 28 -14.55 -12.95 6.86
CA GLY A 28 -14.30 -12.71 8.28
C GLY A 28 -12.95 -13.26 8.72
N PHE A 29 -12.61 -14.50 8.32
CA PHE A 29 -11.30 -15.09 8.62
C PHE A 29 -10.16 -14.35 7.92
N ALA A 30 -10.35 -13.97 6.66
CA ALA A 30 -9.39 -13.13 5.94
C ALA A 30 -9.23 -11.76 6.62
N ALA A 31 -10.31 -11.11 7.05
CA ALA A 31 -10.22 -9.85 7.78
C ALA A 31 -9.44 -10.01 9.09
N VAL A 32 -9.69 -11.07 9.87
CA VAL A 32 -8.96 -11.34 11.12
C VAL A 32 -7.47 -11.58 10.87
N LEU A 33 -7.09 -12.22 9.76
CA LEU A 33 -5.69 -12.44 9.39
C LEU A 33 -5.00 -11.19 8.82
N PHE A 34 -5.66 -10.48 7.88
CA PHE A 34 -5.02 -9.42 7.09
C PHE A 34 -5.14 -8.03 7.73
N LEU A 35 -6.22 -7.73 8.45
CA LEU A 35 -6.42 -6.44 9.10
C LEU A 35 -5.33 -6.09 10.13
N PRO A 36 -4.85 -7.02 11.00
CA PRO A 36 -3.74 -6.71 11.92
C PRO A 36 -2.38 -6.61 11.23
N LEU A 37 -2.20 -7.25 10.05
CA LEU A 37 -0.96 -7.17 9.27
C LEU A 37 -0.84 -5.87 8.48
N LEU A 38 -1.97 -5.29 8.06
CA LEU A 38 -2.05 -4.03 7.32
C LEU A 38 -1.21 -2.90 7.95
N PRO A 39 -1.34 -2.53 9.24
CA PRO A 39 -0.55 -1.45 9.83
C PRO A 39 0.95 -1.75 9.87
N LEU A 40 1.38 -3.02 9.98
CA LEU A 40 2.79 -3.41 9.94
C LEU A 40 3.38 -3.18 8.55
N THR A 41 2.66 -3.61 7.52
CA THR A 41 3.06 -3.39 6.12
C THR A 41 3.06 -1.90 5.76
N PHE A 42 2.09 -1.14 6.26
CA PHE A 42 1.95 0.27 5.98
C PHE A 42 3.07 1.09 6.61
N LYS A 43 3.37 0.84 7.90
CA LYS A 43 4.53 1.45 8.58
C LYS A 43 5.84 1.06 7.91
N GLY A 44 6.01 -0.22 7.54
CA GLY A 44 7.20 -0.70 6.84
C GLY A 44 7.43 0.02 5.51
N SER A 45 6.40 0.13 4.67
CA SER A 45 6.46 0.87 3.40
C SER A 45 6.77 2.35 3.61
N LEU A 46 6.17 2.95 4.64
CA LEU A 46 6.43 4.35 4.97
C LEU A 46 7.89 4.60 5.37
N LEU A 47 8.50 3.68 6.12
CA LEU A 47 9.89 3.77 6.59
C LEU A 47 10.91 3.39 5.51
N LEU A 48 10.58 2.43 4.64
CA LEU A 48 11.48 2.02 3.55
C LEU A 48 11.71 3.17 2.57
N ASN A 49 10.68 3.98 2.32
CA ASN A 49 10.76 5.14 1.43
C ASN A 49 11.34 6.40 2.10
N ASP A 50 11.81 6.31 3.36
CA ASP A 50 12.58 7.38 4.01
C ASP A 50 14.10 7.15 3.87
N LYS A 51 14.52 5.93 3.52
CA LYS A 51 15.94 5.60 3.47
C LYS A 51 16.65 6.20 2.25
N PRO A 52 17.90 6.67 2.37
CA PRO A 52 18.66 7.23 1.25
C PRO A 52 18.80 6.27 0.06
N GLU A 53 18.82 4.95 0.32
CA GLU A 53 18.90 3.93 -0.71
C GLU A 53 17.66 3.89 -1.61
N PHE A 54 16.49 4.28 -1.09
CA PHE A 54 15.29 4.40 -1.91
C PHE A 54 15.40 5.57 -2.90
N CYS A 55 16.00 6.69 -2.48
CA CYS A 55 16.17 7.86 -3.34
C CYS A 55 17.05 7.56 -4.55
N VAL A 56 18.10 6.74 -4.39
CA VAL A 56 19.02 6.36 -5.48
C VAL A 56 18.51 5.20 -6.36
N SER A 57 17.28 4.72 -6.14
CA SER A 57 16.66 3.73 -7.03
C SER A 57 16.44 4.26 -8.45
N CYS A 58 16.32 5.59 -8.60
CA CYS A 58 16.26 6.28 -9.88
C CYS A 58 17.61 6.92 -10.22
N HIS A 59 18.03 6.83 -11.48
CA HIS A 59 19.33 7.36 -11.91
C HIS A 59 19.45 8.88 -11.75
N THR A 60 18.35 9.62 -11.94
CA THR A 60 18.29 11.09 -11.82
C THR A 60 18.68 11.57 -10.42
N MET A 61 18.54 10.73 -9.39
CA MET A 61 18.89 11.06 -8.00
C MET A 61 20.32 10.71 -7.62
N ARG A 62 21.11 10.06 -8.51
CA ARG A 62 22.48 9.63 -8.18
C ARG A 62 23.40 10.79 -7.81
N LYS A 63 23.29 11.91 -8.52
CA LYS A 63 24.11 13.10 -8.24
C LYS A 63 23.86 13.60 -6.82
N GLU A 64 22.59 13.71 -6.44
CA GLU A 64 22.23 14.24 -5.13
C GLU A 64 22.48 13.25 -3.99
N TYR A 65 22.33 11.95 -4.26
CA TYR A 65 22.79 10.90 -3.35
C TYR A 65 24.31 10.99 -3.13
N ASN A 66 25.10 11.15 -4.19
CA ASN A 66 26.55 11.26 -4.09
C ASN A 66 26.96 12.53 -3.33
N ASN A 67 26.30 13.66 -3.57
CA ASN A 67 26.55 14.88 -2.81
C ASN A 67 26.25 14.67 -1.32
N TRP A 68 25.11 14.07 -1.00
CA TRP A 68 24.75 13.71 0.38
C TRP A 68 25.77 12.74 1.00
N SER A 69 26.20 11.71 0.28
CA SER A 69 27.13 10.67 0.76
C SER A 69 28.55 11.19 1.00
N HIS A 70 28.93 12.31 0.41
CA HIS A 70 30.19 13.01 0.68
C HIS A 70 30.03 14.15 1.69
N SER A 71 28.81 14.47 2.11
CA SER A 71 28.52 15.50 3.10
C SER A 71 28.58 14.96 4.53
N ALA A 72 28.65 15.88 5.49
CA ALA A 72 28.53 15.55 6.91
C ALA A 72 27.17 14.91 7.25
N HIS A 73 26.10 15.22 6.49
CA HIS A 73 24.75 14.75 6.78
C HIS A 73 24.59 13.23 6.66
N ARG A 74 25.45 12.54 5.90
CA ARG A 74 25.32 11.09 5.69
C ARG A 74 25.31 10.27 6.97
N ASN A 75 25.93 10.78 8.04
CA ASN A 75 26.05 10.08 9.32
C ASN A 75 24.88 10.38 10.27
N TRP A 76 24.06 11.40 9.98
CA TRP A 76 23.09 11.96 10.94
C TRP A 76 21.68 12.11 10.40
N ALA A 77 21.51 12.23 9.08
CA ALA A 77 20.23 12.55 8.47
C ALA A 77 20.06 11.81 7.14
N ALA A 78 18.87 11.25 6.95
CA ALA A 78 18.40 10.78 5.65
C ALA A 78 17.85 11.94 4.82
N CYS A 79 17.69 11.72 3.52
CA CYS A 79 17.15 12.72 2.60
C CYS A 79 15.77 13.23 3.06
N SER A 80 14.92 12.31 3.55
CA SER A 80 13.56 12.63 4.02
C SER A 80 13.52 13.53 5.23
N ASP A 81 14.57 13.54 6.07
CA ASP A 81 14.55 14.27 7.33
C ASP A 81 14.54 15.79 7.10
N CYS A 82 15.06 16.23 5.95
CA CYS A 82 15.02 17.64 5.53
C CYS A 82 14.00 17.92 4.42
N HIS A 83 13.75 16.97 3.51
CA HIS A 83 12.88 17.20 2.35
C HIS A 83 11.41 16.85 2.57
N VAL A 84 11.08 16.04 3.58
CA VAL A 84 9.70 15.64 3.87
C VAL A 84 9.23 16.33 5.16
N PRO A 85 8.00 16.86 5.22
CA PRO A 85 7.47 17.49 6.43
C PRO A 85 7.44 16.52 7.62
N GLN A 86 7.82 16.99 8.80
CA GLN A 86 7.92 16.17 10.03
C GLN A 86 6.94 16.58 11.14
N GLN A 87 5.99 17.49 10.90
CA GLN A 87 5.15 18.04 11.97
C GLN A 87 4.17 17.00 12.53
N THR A 88 3.55 16.22 11.64
CA THR A 88 2.59 15.16 11.99
C THR A 88 2.69 14.01 10.99
N ILE A 89 2.21 12.83 11.36
CA ILE A 89 2.13 11.69 10.43
C ILE A 89 1.29 12.03 9.18
N VAL A 90 0.24 12.85 9.37
CA VAL A 90 -0.66 13.27 8.29
C VAL A 90 0.07 14.19 7.31
N THR A 91 0.81 15.18 7.81
CA THR A 91 1.57 16.10 6.96
C THR A 91 2.72 15.39 6.25
N LYS A 92 3.41 14.48 6.93
CA LYS A 92 4.42 13.60 6.33
C LYS A 92 3.85 12.77 5.19
N LEU A 93 2.72 12.09 5.43
CA LEU A 93 2.07 11.26 4.41
C LEU A 93 1.57 12.09 3.22
N ALA A 94 0.97 13.26 3.48
CA ALA A 94 0.49 14.15 2.44
C ALA A 94 1.65 14.70 1.58
N GLY A 95 2.77 15.09 2.21
CA GLY A 95 3.98 15.52 1.52
C GLY A 95 4.53 14.41 0.62
N LYS A 96 4.74 13.21 1.17
CA LYS A 96 5.20 12.04 0.40
C LYS A 96 4.33 11.72 -0.80
N LEU A 97 3.01 11.76 -0.63
CA LEU A 97 2.07 11.50 -1.73
C LEU A 97 2.17 12.58 -2.80
N ARG A 98 2.19 13.85 -2.41
CA ARG A 98 2.35 14.98 -3.33
C ARG A 98 3.63 14.85 -4.15
N ASP A 99 4.75 14.57 -3.49
CA ASP A 99 6.06 14.44 -4.15
C ASP A 99 6.10 13.22 -5.08
N SER A 100 5.54 12.08 -4.63
CA SER A 100 5.45 10.87 -5.45
C SER A 100 4.62 11.10 -6.72
N LEU A 101 3.50 11.81 -6.61
CA LEU A 101 2.65 12.16 -7.76
C LEU A 101 3.36 13.13 -8.71
N ASN A 102 4.04 14.15 -8.18
CA ASN A 102 4.76 15.12 -8.98
C ASN A 102 5.95 14.48 -9.73
N HIS A 103 6.75 13.68 -9.04
CA HIS A 103 7.84 12.93 -9.67
C HIS A 103 7.31 11.93 -10.69
N GLY A 104 6.30 11.13 -10.33
CA GLY A 104 5.66 10.18 -11.23
C GLY A 104 5.13 10.86 -12.51
N TYR A 105 4.46 12.00 -12.36
CA TYR A 105 4.01 12.83 -13.48
C TYR A 105 5.18 13.32 -14.33
N ALA A 106 6.21 13.90 -13.72
CA ALA A 106 7.37 14.43 -14.46
C ALA A 106 8.07 13.33 -15.28
N TYR A 107 8.23 12.13 -14.73
CA TYR A 107 8.83 11.01 -15.46
C TYR A 107 7.89 10.43 -16.52
N ALA A 108 6.62 10.20 -16.19
CA ALA A 108 5.64 9.65 -17.13
C ALA A 108 5.48 10.52 -18.38
N PHE A 109 5.53 11.84 -18.22
CA PHE A 109 5.35 12.81 -19.30
C PHE A 109 6.66 13.43 -19.82
N LYS A 110 7.83 12.91 -19.39
CA LYS A 110 9.17 13.43 -19.77
C LYS A 110 9.36 14.94 -19.50
N LYS A 111 8.75 15.45 -18.43
CA LYS A 111 8.80 16.86 -17.98
C LYS A 111 9.82 17.11 -16.88
N VAL A 112 10.82 16.24 -16.74
CA VAL A 112 11.93 16.46 -15.80
C VAL A 112 12.77 17.66 -16.30
N PRO A 113 13.03 18.68 -15.46
CA PRO A 113 13.84 19.83 -15.85
C PRO A 113 15.28 19.44 -16.18
N ASP A 114 15.88 20.08 -17.19
CA ASP A 114 17.22 19.70 -17.67
C ASP A 114 18.34 19.91 -16.65
N HIS A 115 18.17 20.83 -15.70
CA HIS A 115 19.16 21.06 -14.63
C HIS A 115 19.20 19.94 -13.57
N ILE A 116 18.20 19.04 -13.56
CA ILE A 116 18.10 17.87 -12.67
C ILE A 116 18.30 16.57 -13.47
N ARG A 117 18.39 16.64 -14.79
CA ARG A 117 18.41 15.47 -15.69
C ARG A 117 19.73 14.72 -15.65
#